data_AF-A0A6L3YW23-F1
#
_entry.id   AF-A0A6L3YW23-F1
#
_cell.length_a   1.000
_cell.length_b   1.000
_cell.length_c   1.000
_cell.angle_alpha   90.00
_cell.angle_beta   90.00
_cell.angle_gamma   90.00
#
_symmetry.space_group_name_H-M   'P 1'
#
loop_
_entity.id
_entity.type
_entity.pdbx_description
1 polymer ?
#
loop_
_entity_poly.entity_id
_entity_poly.type
_entity_poly.pdbx_seq_one_letter_code
_entity_poly.pdbx_strand_id
1 'polypeptide(L)'
;MSDQTQGRINCCVPFCTRTRHNRDNTSEWICGTHWRLVPQHLKRRKFKLFRRYRRLFGDSSFWCFEAGSEKRIQAVRLDRLCGIAWDRCKAAAIERSVGL
;
A
#
# COMPACT_ATOMS: atom_id res chain seq x y z
N MET A 1 -1.35 7.21 26.38
CA MET A 1 -0.83 7.84 25.15
C MET A 1 0.41 7.06 24.75
N SER A 2 0.23 6.02 23.95
CA SER A 2 1.23 4.98 23.75
C SER A 2 2.34 5.46 22.82
N ASP A 3 3.45 5.85 23.44
CA ASP A 3 4.78 5.94 22.83
C ASP A 3 5.17 4.56 22.29
N GLN A 4 4.81 4.27 21.05
CA GLN A 4 5.28 3.09 20.33
C GLN A 4 6.32 3.59 19.34
N THR A 5 7.56 3.62 19.84
CA THR A 5 8.83 3.65 19.12
C THR A 5 8.64 3.45 17.62
N GLN A 6 8.95 4.50 16.88
CA GLN A 6 9.05 4.57 15.42
C GLN A 6 10.01 3.48 14.90
N GLY A 7 9.51 2.25 14.85
CA GLY A 7 10.31 1.05 14.67
C GLY A 7 10.72 0.80 13.23
N ARG A 8 11.56 -0.21 13.06
CA ARG A 8 11.84 -0.75 11.74
C ARG A 8 10.67 -1.65 11.32
N ILE A 9 10.15 -1.46 10.12
CA ILE A 9 9.17 -2.36 9.50
C ILE A 9 9.89 -3.39 8.63
N ASN A 10 9.49 -4.66 8.77
CA ASN A 10 10.02 -5.77 7.98
C ASN A 10 9.36 -5.84 6.60
N CYS A 11 10.05 -6.38 5.61
CA CYS A 11 9.45 -6.70 4.34
C CYS A 11 8.35 -7.76 4.55
N CYS A 12 7.17 -7.58 3.95
CA CYS A 12 6.04 -8.51 4.08
C CYS A 12 6.20 -9.80 3.27
N VAL A 13 7.33 -10.02 2.59
CA VAL A 13 7.60 -11.27 1.86
C VAL A 13 8.14 -12.31 2.83
N PRO A 14 7.60 -13.54 2.86
CA PRO A 14 8.05 -14.59 3.77
C PRO A 14 9.56 -14.79 3.75
N PHE A 15 10.15 -15.04 4.93
CA PHE A 15 11.58 -15.27 5.15
C PHE A 15 12.50 -14.09 4.77
N CYS A 16 11.96 -12.94 4.35
CA CYS A 16 12.75 -11.75 4.08
C CYS A 16 13.11 -11.03 5.38
N THR A 17 14.40 -10.92 5.67
CA THR A 17 14.91 -10.19 6.85
C THR A 17 15.16 -8.71 6.60
N ARG A 18 14.87 -8.20 5.40
CA ARG A 18 15.07 -6.78 5.09
C ARG A 18 14.08 -5.94 5.87
N THR A 19 14.57 -4.83 6.39
CA THR A 19 13.82 -3.90 7.25
C THR A 19 14.08 -2.46 6.81
N ARG A 20 13.15 -1.53 7.01
CA ARG A 20 13.36 -0.08 6.85
C ARG A 20 12.81 0.69 8.05
N HIS A 21 13.24 1.93 8.27
CA HIS A 21 12.57 2.83 9.21
C HIS A 21 11.14 3.15 8.73
N ASN A 22 10.14 3.00 9.60
CA ASN A 22 8.74 3.25 9.27
C ASN A 22 8.34 4.72 9.49
N ARG A 23 9.01 5.64 8.78
CA ARG A 23 8.75 7.10 8.89
C ARG A 23 7.35 7.48 8.41
N ASP A 24 6.81 6.70 7.48
CA ASP A 24 5.50 6.87 6.87
C ASP A 24 4.37 6.15 7.63
N ASN A 25 4.68 5.51 8.75
CA ASN A 25 3.73 4.76 9.59
C ASN A 25 2.84 3.79 8.79
N THR A 26 3.43 3.12 7.81
CA THR A 26 2.76 2.11 6.99
C THR A 26 2.62 0.79 7.73
N SER A 27 1.56 0.04 7.47
CA SER A 27 1.35 -1.30 8.04
C SER A 27 2.14 -2.40 7.31
N GLU A 28 2.38 -2.22 6.01
CA GLU A 28 3.05 -3.20 5.16
C GLU A 28 4.08 -2.53 4.25
N TRP A 29 5.17 -3.25 3.96
CA TRP A 29 6.22 -2.77 3.06
C TRP A 29 6.85 -3.93 2.26
N ILE A 30 7.15 -3.69 0.99
CA ILE A 30 7.92 -4.61 0.14
C ILE A 30 9.30 -3.99 -0.11
N CYS A 31 10.37 -4.73 0.20
CA CYS A 31 11.73 -4.25 0.00
C CYS A 31 12.08 -4.06 -1.48
N GLY A 32 13.12 -3.28 -1.77
CA GLY A 32 13.52 -2.97 -3.15
C GLY A 32 13.79 -4.21 -4.02
N THR A 33 14.40 -5.26 -3.44
CA THR A 33 14.66 -6.52 -4.14
C THR A 33 13.37 -7.21 -4.57
N HIS A 34 12.40 -7.39 -3.66
CA HIS A 34 11.13 -8.03 -3.98
C HIS A 34 10.20 -7.13 -4.81
N TRP A 35 10.31 -5.81 -4.67
CA TRP A 35 9.58 -4.89 -5.51
C TRP A 35 9.97 -5.02 -6.98
N ARG A 36 11.23 -5.37 -7.29
CA ARG A 36 11.65 -5.64 -8.69
C ARG A 36 10.94 -6.84 -9.29
N LEU A 37 10.60 -7.86 -8.49
CA LEU A 37 9.87 -9.05 -8.95
C LEU A 37 8.43 -8.74 -9.35
N VAL A 38 7.82 -7.68 -8.80
CA VAL A 38 6.44 -7.30 -9.13
C VAL A 38 6.31 -6.90 -10.62
N PRO A 39 5.38 -7.47 -11.39
CA PRO A 39 5.17 -7.13 -12.79
C PRO A 39 4.90 -5.64 -13.02
N GLN A 40 5.45 -5.09 -14.11
CA GLN A 40 5.31 -3.67 -14.43
C GLN A 40 3.85 -3.23 -14.61
N HIS A 41 2.98 -4.11 -15.14
CA HIS A 41 1.56 -3.78 -15.32
C HIS A 41 0.81 -3.62 -13.98
N LEU A 42 1.17 -4.39 -12.95
CA LEU A 42 0.60 -4.25 -11.60
C LEU A 42 1.07 -2.95 -10.94
N LYS A 43 2.37 -2.63 -11.06
CA LYS A 43 2.93 -1.34 -10.60
C LYS A 43 2.20 -0.16 -11.25
N ARG A 44 2.04 -0.19 -12.58
CA ARG A 44 1.31 0.84 -13.33
C ARG A 44 -0.14 0.98 -12.85
N ARG A 45 -0.83 -0.13 -12.60
CA ARG A 45 -2.21 -0.12 -12.06
C ARG A 45 -2.28 0.51 -10.67
N LYS A 46 -1.41 0.10 -9.74
CA LYS A 46 -1.31 0.68 -8.39
C LYS A 46 -1.11 2.19 -8.46
N PHE A 47 -0.08 2.66 -9.18
CA PHE A 47 0.22 4.08 -9.25
C PHE A 47 -0.83 4.89 -10.02
N LYS A 48 -1.55 4.31 -10.98
CA LYS A 48 -2.68 4.97 -11.64
C LYS A 48 -3.80 5.25 -10.64
N LEU A 49 -4.17 4.27 -9.82
CA LEU A 49 -5.23 4.42 -8.81
C LEU A 49 -4.80 5.39 -7.71
N PHE A 50 -3.57 5.27 -7.21
CA PHE A 50 -3.04 6.16 -6.19
C PHE A 50 -3.00 7.63 -6.66
N ARG A 51 -2.53 7.88 -7.89
CA ARG A 51 -2.56 9.24 -8.46
C ARG A 51 -3.97 9.77 -8.65
N ARG A 52 -4.93 8.90 -9.00
CA ARG A 52 -6.34 9.29 -9.10
C ARG A 52 -6.89 9.67 -7.72
N TYR A 53 -6.58 8.89 -6.69
CA TYR A 53 -7.01 9.18 -5.32
C TYR A 53 -6.45 10.53 -4.87
N ARG A 54 -5.13 10.73 -4.99
CA ARG A 54 -4.48 11.98 -4.59
C ARG A 54 -5.01 13.20 -5.35
N ARG A 55 -5.38 13.04 -6.63
CA ARG A 55 -5.96 14.13 -7.42
C ARG A 55 -7.34 14.55 -6.91
N LEU A 56 -8.17 13.60 -6.48
CA LEU A 56 -9.55 13.85 -6.05
C LEU A 56 -9.66 14.23 -4.57
N PHE A 57 -8.81 13.65 -3.73
CA PHE A 57 -8.94 13.70 -2.28
C PHE A 57 -7.69 14.22 -1.55
N GLY A 58 -6.61 14.54 -2.29
CA GLY A 58 -5.34 14.97 -1.69
C GLY A 58 -4.69 13.85 -0.88
N ASP A 59 -4.04 14.23 0.22
CA ASP A 59 -3.44 13.30 1.18
C ASP A 59 -4.40 12.93 2.32
N SER A 60 -5.67 13.36 2.24
CA SER A 60 -6.69 13.05 3.25
C SER A 60 -7.12 11.59 3.16
N SER A 61 -7.16 10.92 4.31
CA SER A 61 -7.81 9.62 4.43
C SER A 61 -9.33 9.76 4.28
N PHE A 62 -10.00 8.71 3.82
CA PHE A 62 -11.46 8.74 3.62
C PHE A 62 -12.24 9.00 4.92
N TRP A 63 -11.64 8.72 6.08
CA TRP A 63 -12.21 9.01 7.41
C TRP A 63 -12.39 10.50 7.68
N CYS A 64 -11.64 11.37 6.99
CA CYS A 64 -11.74 12.83 7.14
C CYS A 64 -13.03 13.41 6.54
N PHE A 65 -13.78 12.65 5.74
CA PHE A 65 -15.03 13.08 5.14
C PHE A 65 -16.23 12.63 5.98
N GLU A 66 -17.31 13.42 5.95
CA GLU A 66 -18.54 13.13 6.67
C GLU A 66 -19.11 11.74 6.30
N ALA A 67 -19.55 11.00 7.31
CA ALA A 67 -20.15 9.68 7.13
C ALA A 67 -21.39 9.76 6.22
N GLY A 68 -21.52 8.83 5.27
CA GLY A 68 -22.65 8.81 4.33
C GLY A 68 -22.59 9.84 3.19
N SER A 69 -21.68 10.82 3.24
CA SER A 69 -21.53 11.79 2.14
C SER A 69 -21.08 11.11 0.83
N GLU A 70 -21.53 11.63 -0.31
CA GLU A 70 -21.12 11.15 -1.63
C GLU A 70 -19.59 11.18 -1.78
N LYS A 71 -18.95 12.22 -1.26
CA LYS A 71 -17.49 12.35 -1.26
C LYS A 71 -16.79 11.21 -0.52
N ARG A 72 -17.29 10.85 0.67
CA ARG A 72 -16.76 9.71 1.44
C ARG A 72 -16.99 8.39 0.71
N ILE A 73 -18.17 8.18 0.14
CA ILE A 73 -18.49 6.97 -0.62
C ILE A 73 -17.51 6.79 -1.78
N GLN A 74 -17.24 7.86 -2.54
CA GLN A 74 -16.27 7.83 -3.63
C GLN A 74 -14.83 7.58 -3.13
N ALA A 75 -14.42 8.23 -2.03
CA ALA A 75 -13.10 8.04 -1.44
C ALA A 75 -12.90 6.59 -0.98
N VAL A 76 -13.86 6.01 -0.25
CA VAL A 76 -13.84 4.61 0.21
C VAL A 76 -13.73 3.64 -0.96
N ARG A 77 -14.51 3.86 -2.03
CA ARG A 77 -14.46 2.99 -3.23
C ARG A 77 -13.07 3.01 -3.86
N LEU A 78 -12.47 4.19 -4.01
CA LEU A 78 -11.17 4.31 -4.64
C LEU A 78 -10.02 3.83 -3.75
N ASP A 79 -10.10 4.07 -2.44
CA ASP A 79 -9.18 3.53 -1.43
C ASP A 79 -9.17 1.99 -1.45
N ARG A 80 -10.35 1.36 -1.46
CA ARG A 80 -10.47 -0.11 -1.64
C ARG A 80 -9.79 -0.60 -2.91
N LEU A 81 -9.97 0.11 -4.04
CA LEU A 81 -9.30 -0.26 -5.29
C LEU A 81 -7.77 -0.12 -5.19
N CYS A 82 -7.27 0.89 -4.48
CA CYS A 82 -5.84 1.01 -4.16
C CYS A 82 -5.35 -0.18 -3.32
N GLY A 83 -6.11 -0.59 -2.30
CA GLY A 83 -5.84 -1.77 -1.48
C GLY A 83 -5.77 -3.05 -2.31
N ILE A 84 -6.78 -3.33 -3.14
CA ILE A 84 -6.78 -4.49 -4.04
C ILE A 84 -5.58 -4.48 -4.99
N ALA A 85 -5.21 -3.30 -5.53
CA ALA A 85 -4.05 -3.19 -6.40
C ALA A 85 -2.73 -3.43 -5.65
N TRP A 86 -2.66 -3.04 -4.37
CA TRP A 86 -1.53 -3.35 -3.50
C TRP A 86 -1.45 -4.85 -3.20
N ASP A 87 -2.55 -5.49 -2.82
CA ASP A 87 -2.57 -6.93 -2.52
C ASP A 87 -2.14 -7.78 -3.72
N ARG A 88 -2.51 -7.38 -4.94
CA ARG A 88 -2.01 -8.03 -6.16
C ARG A 88 -0.50 -7.85 -6.34
N CYS A 89 0.05 -6.67 -6.02
CA CYS A 89 1.49 -6.47 -6.06
C CYS A 89 2.19 -7.34 -5.00
N LYS A 90 1.61 -7.43 -3.80
CA LYS A 90 2.11 -8.23 -2.68
C LYS A 90 2.12 -9.72 -3.02
N ALA A 91 1.01 -10.25 -3.52
CA ALA A 91 0.90 -11.63 -3.98
C ALA A 91 1.99 -11.96 -5.02
N ALA A 92 2.10 -11.15 -6.08
CA ALA A 92 3.10 -11.36 -7.12
C ALA A 92 4.56 -11.24 -6.60
N ALA A 93 4.81 -10.43 -5.57
CA ALA A 93 6.12 -10.35 -4.94
C ALA A 93 6.44 -11.63 -4.15
N ILE A 94 5.45 -12.18 -3.45
CA ILE A 94 5.57 -13.40 -2.65
C ILE A 94 5.77 -14.61 -3.57
N GLU A 95 4.86 -14.83 -4.52
CA GLU A 95 4.89 -15.94 -5.48
C GLU A 95 6.26 -16.01 -6.17
N ARG A 96 6.70 -14.89 -6.75
CA ARG A 96 7.96 -14.85 -7.50
C ARG A 96 9.21 -14.95 -6.64
N SER A 97 9.12 -14.60 -5.36
CA SER A 97 10.24 -14.77 -4.43
C SER A 97 10.50 -16.23 -4.09
N VAL A 98 9.48 -17.09 -4.22
CA VAL A 98 9.57 -18.54 -4.00
C VAL A 98 9.60 -19.35 -5.30
N GLY A 99 9.62 -18.69 -6.46
CA GLY A 99 9.71 -19.34 -7.77
C GLY A 99 8.37 -19.71 -8.42
N LEU A 100 7.25 -19.14 -7.97
CA LEU A 100 5.90 -19.28 -8.55
C LEU A 100 5.52 -18.04 -9.38
#